data_AF-A0A2J9V3K4-F1
#
_entry.id   AF-A0A2J9V3K4-F1
#
_cell.length_a   1.000
_cell.length_b   1.000
_cell.length_c   1.000
_cell.angle_alpha   90.00
_cell.angle_beta   90.00
_cell.angle_gamma   90.00
#
_symmetry.space_group_name_H-M   'P 1'
#
loop_
_entity.id
_entity.type
_entity.pdbx_description
1 polymer ?
#
loop_
_entity_poly.entity_id
_entity_poly.type
_entity_poly.pdbx_seq_one_letter_code
_entity_poly.pdbx_strand_id
1 'polypeptide(L)'
;MTRKVREELYNFGLHINQVSDLLLWHFDSDAEAAEYFGVTTQTVKNWKKKRNWPLSVVRLLLIKHRGYLPVSKVWREFKIRGDILYTPEGRAISAYDLMELDIKVKDFSNVFYFHRKKTKSRNARYFGKFKNRAMIRPK
;
A
#
# COMPACT_ATOMS: atom_id res chain seq x y z
N MET A 1 16.50 17.90 -7.39
CA MET A 1 15.35 17.46 -6.56
C MET A 1 14.20 18.43 -6.74
N THR A 2 12.96 17.95 -6.83
CA THR A 2 11.79 18.79 -7.12
C THR A 2 11.27 19.50 -5.87
N ARG A 3 10.71 20.72 -6.04
CA ARG A 3 10.10 21.52 -4.96
C ARG A 3 9.04 20.74 -4.18
N LYS A 4 8.25 19.95 -4.91
CA LYS A 4 7.16 19.09 -4.38
C LYS A 4 7.64 18.08 -3.33
N VAL A 5 8.82 17.48 -3.51
CA VAL A 5 9.36 16.51 -2.53
C VAL A 5 9.72 17.20 -1.22
N ARG A 6 10.29 18.42 -1.28
CA ARG A 6 10.61 19.19 -0.08
C ARG A 6 9.36 19.60 0.68
N GLU A 7 8.35 20.09 -0.03
CA GLU A 7 7.04 20.44 0.54
C GLU A 7 6.38 19.21 1.20
N GLU A 8 6.40 18.05 0.54
CA GLU A 8 5.84 16.82 1.09
C GLU A 8 6.55 16.40 2.39
N LEU A 9 7.88 16.43 2.43
CA LEU A 9 8.63 16.10 3.64
C LEU A 9 8.38 17.10 4.78
N TYR A 10 8.36 18.39 4.46
CA TYR A 10 8.09 19.45 5.43
C TYR A 10 6.71 19.30 6.08
N ASN A 11 5.67 19.02 5.27
CA ASN A 11 4.32 18.75 5.76
C ASN A 11 4.25 17.56 6.73
N PHE A 12 5.28 16.70 6.71
CA PHE A 12 5.37 15.52 7.53
C PHE A 12 6.39 15.66 8.67
N GLY A 13 6.96 16.86 8.87
CA GLY A 13 7.95 17.15 9.91
C GLY A 13 9.33 16.55 9.62
N LEU A 14 9.63 16.28 8.35
CA LEU A 14 10.84 15.55 7.94
C LEU A 14 11.74 16.39 7.04
N HIS A 15 13.04 16.13 7.14
CA HIS A 15 14.08 16.67 6.28
C HIS A 15 14.56 15.62 5.28
N ILE A 16 15.14 16.09 4.17
CA ILE A 16 15.59 15.21 3.08
C ILE A 16 16.60 14.15 3.53
N ASN A 17 17.46 14.49 4.49
CA ASN A 17 18.47 13.58 5.00
C ASN A 17 17.82 12.37 5.71
N GLN A 18 16.64 12.57 6.30
CA GLN A 18 15.88 11.55 7.02
C GLN A 18 15.18 10.56 6.08
N VAL A 19 15.12 10.80 4.76
CA VAL A 19 14.53 9.83 3.83
C VAL A 19 15.38 8.56 3.76
N SER A 20 16.70 8.70 3.80
CA SER A 20 17.60 7.54 3.85
C SER A 20 17.45 6.79 5.18
N ASP A 21 17.30 7.51 6.28
CA ASP A 21 17.11 6.93 7.62
C ASP A 21 15.79 6.16 7.70
N LEU A 22 14.71 6.71 7.14
CA LEU A 22 13.43 6.03 7.01
C LEU A 22 13.55 4.77 6.16
N LEU A 23 14.33 4.81 5.08
CA LEU A 23 14.55 3.63 4.26
C LEU A 23 15.30 2.54 5.04
N LEU A 24 16.33 2.90 5.80
CA LEU A 24 17.08 1.98 6.66
C LEU A 24 16.25 1.43 7.83
N TRP A 25 15.30 2.20 8.34
CA TRP A 25 14.39 1.76 9.39
C TRP A 25 13.44 0.65 8.93
N HIS A 26 13.08 0.65 7.65
CA HIS A 26 11.98 -0.14 7.10
C HIS A 26 12.39 -1.33 6.24
N PHE A 27 13.65 -1.38 5.83
CA PHE A 27 14.18 -2.39 4.93
C PHE A 27 15.58 -2.79 5.37
N ASP A 28 15.81 -4.10 5.50
CA ASP A 28 17.10 -4.66 5.90
C ASP A 28 18.14 -4.60 4.77
N SER A 29 17.68 -4.45 3.52
CA SER A 29 18.55 -4.36 2.36
C SER A 29 18.00 -3.49 1.23
N ASP A 30 18.90 -3.04 0.34
CA ASP A 30 18.52 -2.36 -0.91
C ASP A 30 17.66 -3.26 -1.81
N ALA A 31 17.83 -4.59 -1.72
CA ALA A 31 17.07 -5.54 -2.52
C ALA A 31 15.61 -5.61 -2.06
N GLU A 32 15.38 -5.64 -0.75
CA GLU A 32 14.03 -5.62 -0.17
C GLU A 32 13.31 -4.30 -0.49
N ALA A 33 14.01 -3.17 -0.36
CA ALA A 33 13.45 -1.87 -0.75
C ALA A 33 13.10 -1.86 -2.25
N ALA A 34 13.96 -2.41 -3.10
CA ALA A 34 13.74 -2.47 -4.54
C ALA A 34 12.51 -3.31 -4.90
N GLU A 35 12.33 -4.46 -4.24
CA GLU A 35 11.13 -5.30 -4.38
C GLU A 35 9.87 -4.53 -3.95
N TYR A 36 9.89 -3.88 -2.79
CA TYR A 36 8.76 -3.10 -2.29
C TYR A 36 8.35 -1.96 -3.24
N PHE A 37 9.31 -1.27 -3.84
CA PHE A 37 9.03 -0.18 -4.78
C PHE A 37 8.83 -0.65 -6.23
N GLY A 38 9.00 -1.95 -6.53
CA GLY A 38 8.89 -2.47 -7.89
C GLY A 38 9.96 -1.94 -8.84
N VAL A 39 11.20 -1.76 -8.37
CA VAL A 39 12.33 -1.22 -9.15
C VAL A 39 13.57 -2.11 -9.03
N THR A 40 14.66 -1.76 -9.73
CA THR A 40 15.94 -2.45 -9.57
C THR A 40 16.70 -1.97 -8.33
N THR A 41 17.52 -2.85 -7.73
CA THR A 41 18.43 -2.49 -6.63
C THR A 41 19.36 -1.33 -6.99
N GLN A 42 19.81 -1.26 -8.24
CA GLN A 42 20.65 -0.17 -8.71
C GLN A 42 19.91 1.17 -8.70
N THR A 43 18.62 1.18 -9.01
CA THR A 43 17.77 2.37 -8.92
C THR A 43 17.74 2.91 -7.48
N VAL A 44 17.56 2.03 -6.48
CA VAL A 44 17.57 2.41 -5.05
C VAL A 44 18.93 2.99 -4.65
N LYS A 45 20.03 2.33 -5.02
CA LYS A 45 21.40 2.83 -4.79
C LYS A 45 21.63 4.21 -5.40
N ASN A 46 21.12 4.44 -6.62
CA ASN A 46 21.21 5.73 -7.29
C ASN A 46 20.45 6.83 -6.55
N TRP A 47 19.26 6.54 -6.00
CA TRP A 47 18.50 7.50 -5.20
C TRP A 47 19.25 7.89 -3.92
N LYS A 48 19.80 6.91 -3.19
CA LYS A 48 20.63 7.14 -2.00
C LYS A 48 21.84 8.02 -2.33
N LYS A 49 22.60 7.67 -3.37
CA LYS A 49 23.82 8.38 -3.78
C LYS A 49 23.54 9.81 -4.25
N LYS A 50 22.54 9.98 -5.12
CA LYS A 50 22.23 11.29 -5.75
C LYS A 50 21.28 12.15 -4.93
N ARG A 51 20.74 11.62 -3.83
CA ARG A 51 19.65 12.22 -3.02
C ARG A 51 18.48 12.69 -3.90
N ASN A 52 18.16 11.93 -4.94
CA ASN A 52 17.15 12.27 -5.93
C ASN A 52 15.97 11.30 -5.84
N TRP A 53 15.20 11.43 -4.78
CA TRP A 53 14.05 10.59 -4.50
C TRP A 53 12.84 11.01 -5.34
N PRO A 54 12.18 10.08 -6.05
CA PRO A 54 10.89 10.36 -6.68
C PRO A 54 9.82 10.67 -5.63
N LEU A 55 8.88 11.56 -5.96
CA LEU A 55 7.78 11.92 -5.05
C LEU A 55 6.91 10.71 -4.64
N SER A 56 6.66 9.80 -5.58
CA SER A 56 5.91 8.57 -5.32
C SER A 56 6.59 7.69 -4.28
N VAL A 57 7.92 7.52 -4.38
CA VAL A 57 8.72 6.74 -3.44
C VAL A 57 8.66 7.35 -2.04
N VAL A 58 8.84 8.68 -1.95
CA VAL A 58 8.73 9.40 -0.66
C VAL A 58 7.34 9.19 -0.05
N ARG A 59 6.27 9.33 -0.83
CA ARG A 59 4.90 9.10 -0.35
C ARG A 59 4.68 7.67 0.16
N LEU A 60 5.10 6.67 -0.61
CA LEU A 60 4.98 5.27 -0.21
C LEU A 60 5.76 4.98 1.08
N LEU A 61 6.97 5.52 1.19
CA LEU A 61 7.79 5.37 2.40
C LEU A 61 7.14 6.04 3.62
N LEU A 62 6.56 7.23 3.45
CA LEU A 62 5.82 7.93 4.51
C LEU A 62 4.57 7.17 4.94
N ILE A 63 3.84 6.56 4.00
CA ILE A 63 2.69 5.69 4.28
C ILE A 63 3.15 4.47 5.08
N LYS A 64 4.22 3.78 4.64
CA LYS A 64 4.79 2.62 5.36
C LYS A 64 5.22 2.99 6.77
N HIS A 65 5.86 4.15 6.95
CA HIS A 65 6.31 4.61 8.26
C HIS A 65 5.19 4.97 9.22
N ARG A 66 4.11 5.56 8.72
CA ARG A 66 2.99 6.01 9.55
C ARG A 66 1.96 4.92 9.82
N GLY A 67 1.86 3.92 8.95
CA GLY A 67 0.82 2.89 9.02
C GLY A 67 -0.58 3.40 8.62
N TYR A 68 -0.69 4.60 8.05
CA TYR A 68 -1.95 5.13 7.52
C TYR A 68 -1.73 5.88 6.20
N LEU A 69 -2.81 6.02 5.42
CA LEU A 69 -2.78 6.62 4.09
C LEU A 69 -2.61 8.15 4.13
N PRO A 70 -2.28 8.82 3.02
CA PRO A 70 -2.08 10.27 3.00
C PRO A 70 -3.28 11.03 3.56
N VAL A 71 -3.07 12.18 4.19
CA VAL A 71 -4.13 12.96 4.84
C VAL A 71 -5.03 13.74 3.86
N SER A 72 -4.92 13.48 2.56
CA SER A 72 -5.80 14.12 1.57
C SER A 72 -7.25 13.74 1.86
N LYS A 73 -8.21 14.60 1.47
CA LYS A 73 -9.63 14.42 1.81
C LYS A 73 -10.16 13.01 1.50
N VAL A 74 -9.70 12.39 0.42
CA VAL A 74 -10.16 11.09 -0.06
C VAL A 74 -9.73 9.93 0.86
N TRP A 75 -8.60 10.06 1.53
CA TRP A 75 -7.97 8.99 2.33
C TRP A 75 -8.05 9.25 3.84
N ARG A 76 -8.72 10.33 4.25
CA ARG A 76 -8.91 10.66 5.66
C ARG A 76 -9.60 9.49 6.37
N GLU A 77 -9.13 9.18 7.58
CA GLU A 77 -9.64 8.12 8.46
C GLU A 77 -9.43 6.68 7.95
N PHE A 78 -8.87 6.47 6.76
CA PHE A 78 -8.41 5.15 6.34
C PHE A 78 -7.15 4.74 7.12
N LYS A 79 -7.06 3.47 7.50
CA LYS A 79 -5.92 2.91 8.27
C LYS A 79 -5.45 1.60 7.65
N ILE A 80 -4.16 1.33 7.72
CA ILE A 80 -3.59 0.05 7.27
C ILE A 80 -3.13 -0.71 8.52
N ARG A 81 -3.54 -1.98 8.68
CA ARG A 81 -2.94 -2.88 9.67
C ARG A 81 -2.60 -4.20 9.00
N GLY A 82 -1.31 -4.51 8.92
CA GLY A 82 -0.84 -5.66 8.14
C GLY A 82 -1.21 -5.49 6.66
N ASP A 83 -1.95 -6.47 6.14
CA ASP A 83 -2.45 -6.57 4.77
C ASP A 83 -3.92 -6.11 4.60
N ILE A 84 -4.50 -5.51 5.66
CA ILE A 84 -5.90 -5.08 5.69
C ILE A 84 -6.00 -3.55 5.68
N LEU A 85 -6.77 -3.02 4.72
CA LEU A 85 -7.20 -1.63 4.65
C LEU A 85 -8.52 -1.44 5.39
N TYR A 86 -8.51 -0.60 6.41
CA TYR A 86 -9.69 -0.20 7.16
C TYR A 86 -10.26 1.10 6.59
N THR A 87 -11.55 1.08 6.24
CA THR A 87 -12.28 2.28 5.83
C THR A 87 -12.76 3.08 7.05
N PRO A 88 -13.12 4.36 6.89
CA PRO A 88 -13.70 5.17 7.97
C PRO A 88 -14.99 4.57 8.53
N GLU A 89 -15.77 3.88 7.68
CA GLU A 89 -16.99 3.14 8.08
C GLU A 89 -16.69 1.84 8.84
N GLY A 90 -15.42 1.52 9.11
CA GLY A 90 -15.01 0.32 9.85
C GLY A 90 -14.97 -0.97 9.00
N ARG A 91 -15.08 -0.88 7.67
CA ARG A 91 -14.91 -2.06 6.81
C ARG A 91 -13.44 -2.44 6.71
N ALA A 92 -13.17 -3.72 6.83
CA ALA A 92 -11.86 -4.32 6.57
C ALA A 92 -11.83 -4.87 5.14
N ILE A 93 -10.92 -4.36 4.31
CA ILE A 93 -10.70 -4.82 2.94
C ILE A 93 -9.32 -5.46 2.91
N SER A 94 -9.25 -6.77 2.67
CA SER A 94 -7.96 -7.45 2.53
C SER A 94 -7.34 -7.20 1.15
N ALA A 95 -6.02 -7.37 1.03
CA ALA A 95 -5.36 -7.35 -0.28
C ALA A 95 -5.98 -8.38 -1.25
N TYR A 96 -6.41 -9.53 -0.75
CA TYR A 96 -7.09 -10.55 -1.56
C TYR A 96 -8.42 -10.05 -2.12
N ASP A 97 -9.23 -9.36 -1.31
CA ASP A 97 -10.50 -8.77 -1.77
C ASP A 97 -10.26 -7.72 -2.86
N LEU A 98 -9.21 -6.91 -2.71
CA LEU A 98 -8.81 -5.94 -3.74
C LEU A 98 -8.37 -6.61 -5.04
N MET A 99 -7.73 -7.78 -4.99
CA MET A 99 -7.36 -8.55 -6.18
C MET A 99 -8.58 -9.21 -6.85
N GLU A 100 -9.59 -9.62 -6.09
CA GLU A 100 -10.85 -10.14 -6.65
C GLU A 100 -11.71 -9.04 -7.28
N LEU A 101 -11.57 -7.80 -6.80
CA LEU A 101 -12.18 -6.62 -7.40
C LEU A 101 -11.47 -6.31 -8.72
N ASP A 102 -11.95 -6.90 -9.80
CA ASP A 102 -11.65 -6.46 -11.17
C ASP A 102 -12.23 -5.05 -11.37
N ILE A 103 -11.50 -4.03 -10.89
CA ILE A 103 -11.91 -2.62 -11.01
C ILE A 103 -11.77 -2.23 -12.48
N LYS A 104 -12.81 -2.52 -13.26
CA LYS A 104 -12.98 -1.98 -14.60
C LYS A 104 -13.32 -0.51 -14.48
N VAL A 105 -12.30 0.34 -14.53
CA VAL A 105 -12.47 1.78 -14.68
C VAL A 105 -13.06 2.02 -16.07
N LYS A 106 -14.34 2.40 -16.14
CA LYS A 106 -14.92 3.00 -17.34
C LYS A 106 -14.71 4.50 -17.24
N ASP A 107 -14.07 5.09 -18.25
CA ASP A 107 -13.39 6.40 -18.21
C ASP A 107 -14.22 7.66 -17.87
N PHE A 108 -15.49 7.61 -17.44
CA PHE A 108 -16.29 8.85 -17.27
C PHE A 108 -17.31 8.85 -16.11
N SER A 109 -17.10 8.10 -15.03
CA SER A 109 -18.02 8.14 -13.88
C SER A 109 -17.32 8.20 -12.53
N ASN A 110 -17.65 9.20 -11.70
CA ASN A 110 -17.22 9.33 -10.30
C ASN A 110 -17.86 8.29 -9.34
N VAL A 111 -18.54 7.27 -9.87
CA VAL A 111 -19.22 6.23 -9.10
C VAL A 111 -18.60 4.88 -9.46
N PHE A 112 -17.93 4.25 -8.50
CA PHE A 112 -17.35 2.92 -8.66
C PHE A 112 -18.35 1.85 -8.27
N TYR A 113 -18.76 1.02 -9.22
CA TYR A 113 -19.63 -0.13 -8.97
C TYR A 113 -18.77 -1.37 -8.75
N PHE A 114 -18.64 -1.79 -7.49
CA PHE A 114 -17.92 -3.02 -7.13
C PHE A 114 -18.75 -4.25 -7.52
N HIS A 115 -18.28 -4.99 -8.53
CA HIS A 115 -18.87 -6.27 -8.90
C HIS A 115 -17.96 -7.41 -8.44
N ARG A 116 -18.50 -8.31 -7.62
CA ARG A 116 -17.81 -9.55 -7.24
C ARG A 116 -17.71 -10.47 -8.46
N LYS A 117 -16.50 -10.94 -8.77
CA LYS A 117 -16.28 -11.93 -9.83
C LYS A 117 -17.08 -13.21 -9.52
N LYS A 118 -17.96 -13.63 -10.42
CA LYS A 118 -18.61 -14.94 -10.29
C LYS A 118 -17.54 -16.03 -10.46
N THR A 119 -17.24 -16.75 -9.40
CA THR A 119 -16.31 -17.90 -9.41
C THR A 119 -16.85 -18.96 -10.36
N LYS A 120 -16.21 -19.16 -11.52
CA LYS A 120 -16.46 -20.33 -12.34
C LYS A 120 -15.95 -21.54 -11.57
N SER A 121 -16.87 -22.30 -11.00
CA SER A 121 -16.64 -23.57 -10.30
C SER A 121 -15.94 -24.60 -11.21
N ARG A 122 -14.63 -24.51 -11.34
CA ARG A 122 -13.78 -25.60 -11.87
C ARG A 122 -12.67 -26.05 -10.90
N ASN A 123 -12.32 -25.23 -9.90
CA ASN A 123 -11.26 -25.55 -8.92
C ASN A 123 -11.76 -25.78 -7.49
N ALA A 124 -13.01 -26.21 -7.30
CA ALA A 124 -13.54 -26.55 -5.97
C ALA A 124 -12.85 -27.76 -5.30
N ARG A 125 -12.04 -28.53 -6.04
CA ARG A 125 -11.34 -29.72 -5.51
C ARG A 125 -10.11 -29.42 -4.66
N TYR A 126 -9.44 -28.27 -4.84
CA TYR A 126 -8.27 -27.91 -4.03
C TYR A 126 -8.62 -27.30 -2.66
N PHE A 127 -9.86 -26.86 -2.46
CA PHE A 127 -10.32 -26.26 -1.19
C PHE A 127 -10.91 -27.27 -0.18
N GLY A 128 -10.89 -28.57 -0.49
CA GLY A 128 -11.44 -29.61 0.37
C GLY A 128 -10.71 -29.82 1.72
N LYS A 129 -9.53 -29.21 1.92
CA LYS A 129 -8.72 -29.44 3.14
C LYS A 129 -8.92 -28.42 4.27
N PHE A 130 -9.69 -27.36 4.08
CA PHE A 130 -9.91 -26.34 5.13
C PHE A 130 -11.37 -26.15 5.53
N LYS A 131 -12.23 -27.16 5.33
CA LYS A 131 -13.67 -27.04 5.61
C LYS A 131 -14.09 -27.16 7.08
N ASN A 132 -13.20 -27.45 8.02
CA ASN A 132 -13.58 -27.68 9.42
C ASN A 132 -12.81 -26.80 10.42
N ARG A 133 -12.92 -25.47 10.29
CA ARG A 133 -12.66 -24.58 11.44
C ARG A 133 -13.88 -23.71 11.64
N ALA A 134 -14.72 -24.10 12.59
CA ALA A 134 -15.84 -23.32 13.06
C ALA A 134 -15.35 -21.92 13.46
N MET A 135 -15.98 -20.87 12.93
CA MET A 135 -15.76 -19.51 13.40
C MET A 135 -16.38 -19.39 14.79
N ILE A 136 -15.55 -19.41 15.82
CA ILE A 136 -15.95 -19.01 17.17
C ILE A 136 -16.14 -17.50 17.13
N ARG A 137 -17.34 -17.01 17.44
CA ARG A 137 -17.56 -15.59 17.72
C ARG A 137 -16.84 -15.24 19.03
N PRO A 138 -15.98 -14.20 19.07
CA PRO A 138 -15.48 -13.71 20.34
C PRO A 138 -16.64 -13.11 21.15
N LYS A 139 -16.63 -13.38 22.47
CA LYS A 139 -17.52 -12.74 23.45
C LYS A 139 -17.15 -11.28 23.64
#